data_AF-A0A292YEJ8-F1
#
_entry.id   AF-A0A292YEJ8-F1
#
_cell.length_a   1.000
_cell.length_b   1.000
_cell.length_c   1.000
_cell.angle_alpha   90.00
_cell.angle_beta   90.00
_cell.angle_gamma   90.00
#
_symmetry.space_group_name_H-M   'P 1'
#
loop_
_entity.id
_entity.type
_entity.pdbx_description
1 polymer ?
#
loop_
_entity_poly.entity_id
_entity_poly.type
_entity_poly.pdbx_seq_one_letter_code
_entity_poly.pdbx_strand_id
1 'polypeptide(L)'
;MIIKITFPFKDSPNTIELKEIVIETDDNDLITQLKSTNNPIEIGIILSENERKYKKIDSEKKEDLHIEIAEVLTSPALRKKFNF
;
A
#
# COMPACT_ATOMS: atom_id res chain seq x y z
N MET A 1 0.57 -9.43 -12.74
CA MET A 1 1.62 -8.71 -12.01
C MET A 1 1.26 -8.71 -10.53
N ILE A 2 2.23 -8.97 -9.66
CA ILE A 2 2.07 -8.97 -8.21
C ILE A 2 2.50 -7.60 -7.67
N ILE A 3 1.58 -6.92 -7.00
CA ILE A 3 1.81 -5.62 -6.40
C ILE A 3 1.73 -5.77 -4.90
N LYS A 4 2.79 -5.36 -4.21
CA LYS A 4 2.79 -5.17 -2.76
C LYS A 4 2.58 -3.68 -2.49
N ILE A 5 1.61 -3.36 -1.65
CA ILE A 5 1.34 -2.00 -1.18
C ILE A 5 1.54 -1.99 0.32
N THR A 6 2.54 -1.23 0.77
CA THR A 6 2.84 -1.04 2.18
C THR A 6 2.40 0.34 2.61
N PHE A 7 1.60 0.41 3.67
CA PHE A 7 1.08 1.67 4.19
C PHE A 7 1.08 1.71 5.72
N PRO A 8 1.23 2.90 6.32
CA PRO A 8 1.09 3.09 7.75
C PRO A 8 -0.37 2.98 8.16
N PHE A 9 -0.60 2.29 9.27
CA PHE A 9 -1.89 2.13 9.91
C PHE A 9 -1.78 2.57 11.37
N LYS A 10 -2.60 3.56 11.73
CA LYS A 10 -2.68 4.08 13.09
C LYS A 10 -3.83 3.41 13.81
N ASP A 11 -3.55 2.32 14.51
CA ASP A 11 -4.58 1.61 15.30
C ASP A 11 -4.90 2.32 16.62
N SER A 12 -3.94 3.08 17.16
CA SER A 12 -4.13 3.87 18.38
C SER A 12 -3.44 5.24 18.30
N PRO A 13 -3.80 6.20 19.16
CA PRO A 13 -3.18 7.54 19.19
C PRO A 13 -1.65 7.55 19.23
N ASN A 14 -1.03 6.50 19.78
CA ASN A 14 0.42 6.39 20.02
C ASN A 14 1.10 5.23 19.27
N THR A 15 0.37 4.47 18.44
CA THR A 15 0.96 3.39 17.64
C THR A 15 0.85 3.71 16.16
N ILE A 16 1.93 3.44 15.42
CA ILE A 16 1.87 3.38 13.97
C ILE A 16 2.51 2.05 13.56
N GLU A 17 1.71 1.23 12.92
CA GLU A 17 2.11 -0.06 12.37
C GLU A 17 2.18 0.05 10.85
N LEU A 18 2.90 -0.87 10.21
CA LEU A 18 2.86 -1.00 8.76
C LEU A 18 1.95 -2.17 8.43
N LYS A 19 1.00 -1.92 7.54
CA LYS A 19 0.18 -2.97 6.94
C LYS A 19 0.58 -3.13 5.48
N GLU A 20 0.38 -4.34 5.01
CA GLU A 20 0.69 -4.74 3.65
C GLU A 20 -0.58 -5.29 3.02
N ILE A 21 -0.82 -4.91 1.78
CA ILE A 21 -1.81 -5.54 0.90
C ILE A 21 -1.04 -6.04 -0.31
N VAL A 22 -1.19 -7.32 -0.61
CA VAL A 22 -0.63 -7.92 -1.83
C VAL A 22 -1.78 -8.26 -2.77
N ILE A 23 -1.69 -7.77 -3.99
CA ILE A 23 -2.69 -8.02 -5.03
C ILE A 23 -2.02 -8.55 -6.30
N GLU A 24 -2.74 -9.39 -7.02
CA GLU A 24 -2.39 -9.87 -8.34
C GLU A 24 -3.36 -9.23 -9.35
N THR A 25 -2.83 -8.45 -10.27
CA THR A 25 -3.60 -7.78 -11.34
C THR A 25 -2.80 -7.68 -12.62
N ASP A 26 -3.48 -7.66 -13.75
CA ASP A 26 -2.96 -7.35 -15.08
C ASP A 26 -3.51 -6.03 -15.63
N ASP A 27 -4.34 -5.32 -14.85
CA ASP A 27 -4.96 -4.06 -15.23
C ASP A 27 -3.97 -2.89 -15.08
N ASN A 28 -3.50 -2.37 -16.22
CA ASN A 28 -2.51 -1.28 -16.28
C ASN A 28 -3.05 0.06 -15.76
N ASP A 29 -4.37 0.29 -15.85
CA ASP A 29 -4.99 1.53 -15.37
C ASP A 29 -4.99 1.54 -13.84
N LEU A 30 -5.38 0.41 -13.23
CA LEU A 30 -5.32 0.22 -11.77
C LEU A 30 -3.88 0.38 -11.27
N ILE A 31 -2.91 -0.24 -11.94
CA ILE A 31 -1.48 -0.11 -11.60
C ILE A 31 -1.07 1.36 -11.62
N THR A 32 -1.46 2.12 -12.64
CA THR A 32 -1.11 3.52 -12.79
C THR A 32 -1.74 4.38 -11.70
N GLN A 33 -3.01 4.14 -11.38
CA GLN A 33 -3.72 4.82 -10.29
C GLN A 33 -3.03 4.56 -8.93
N LEU A 34 -2.73 3.30 -8.63
CA LEU A 34 -2.05 2.91 -7.38
C LEU A 34 -0.65 3.53 -7.25
N LYS A 35 0.11 3.64 -8.35
CA LYS A 35 1.43 4.32 -8.35
C LYS A 35 1.32 5.83 -8.16
N SER A 36 0.21 6.43 -8.57
CA SER A 36 0.01 7.88 -8.56
C SER A 36 -0.48 8.42 -7.22
N THR A 37 -0.99 7.54 -6.34
CA THR A 37 -1.44 7.93 -5.01
C THR A 37 -0.37 7.71 -3.96
N ASN A 38 -0.27 8.66 -3.03
CA ASN A 38 0.60 8.61 -1.86
C ASN A 38 -0.21 8.64 -0.56
N ASN A 39 -1.52 8.41 -0.64
CA ASN A 39 -2.44 8.44 0.49
C ASN A 39 -3.04 7.05 0.74
N PRO A 40 -2.90 6.47 1.95
CA PRO A 40 -3.42 5.13 2.22
C PRO A 40 -4.95 5.05 2.19
N ILE A 41 -5.66 6.15 2.44
CA ILE A 41 -7.12 6.19 2.33
C ILE A 41 -7.53 6.04 0.86
N GLU A 42 -6.85 6.75 -0.04
CA GLU A 42 -7.11 6.70 -1.48
C GLU A 42 -6.83 5.32 -2.07
N ILE A 43 -5.77 4.64 -1.62
CA ILE A 43 -5.56 3.22 -1.98
C ILE A 43 -6.78 2.38 -1.63
N GLY A 44 -7.32 2.54 -0.43
CA GLY A 44 -8.50 1.80 0.01
C GLY A 44 -9.71 2.05 -0.91
N ILE A 45 -9.91 3.30 -1.34
CA ILE A 45 -10.95 3.68 -2.29
C ILE A 45 -10.69 3.05 -3.66
N ILE A 46 -9.50 3.23 -4.23
CA ILE A 46 -9.12 2.67 -5.54
C ILE A 46 -9.31 1.16 -5.55
N LEU A 47 -8.84 0.45 -4.53
CA LEU A 47 -9.03 -1.00 -4.42
C LEU A 47 -10.52 -1.36 -4.31
N SER A 48 -11.31 -0.63 -3.52
CA SER A 48 -12.74 -0.93 -3.39
C SER A 48 -13.50 -0.72 -4.71
N GLU A 49 -13.19 0.35 -5.45
CA GLU A 49 -13.80 0.64 -6.75
C GLU A 49 -13.39 -0.36 -7.85
N ASN A 50 -12.23 -0.98 -7.68
CA ASN A 50 -11.63 -1.90 -8.65
C ASN A 50 -11.55 -3.35 -8.14
N GLU A 51 -12.36 -3.73 -7.15
CA GLU A 51 -12.32 -5.06 -6.50
C GLU A 51 -12.39 -6.24 -7.49
N ARG A 52 -13.07 -6.05 -8.63
CA ARG A 52 -13.19 -7.06 -9.69
C ARG A 52 -11.97 -7.18 -10.61
N LYS A 53 -11.03 -6.24 -10.53
CA LYS A 53 -9.86 -6.12 -11.43
C LYS A 53 -8.56 -6.63 -10.81
N TYR A 54 -8.61 -7.08 -9.56
CA TYR A 54 -7.46 -7.70 -8.92
C TYR A 54 -7.91 -8.86 -8.05
N LYS A 55 -6.95 -9.71 -7.71
CA LYS A 55 -7.11 -10.76 -6.71
C LYS A 55 -6.21 -10.43 -5.53
N LYS A 56 -6.78 -10.32 -4.33
CA LYS A 56 -5.96 -10.25 -3.11
C LYS A 56 -5.28 -11.61 -2.89
N ILE A 57 -3.98 -11.58 -2.62
CA ILE A 57 -3.17 -12.77 -2.39
C ILE A 57 -2.36 -12.61 -1.10
N ASP A 58 -1.90 -13.73 -0.54
CA ASP A 58 -1.03 -13.72 0.62
C ASP A 58 0.44 -13.46 0.21
N SER A 59 1.17 -12.80 1.11
CA SER A 59 2.50 -12.17 0.93
C SER A 59 3.66 -13.13 0.60
N GLU A 60 3.39 -14.41 0.35
CA GLU A 60 4.42 -15.43 0.10
C GLU A 60 4.98 -15.41 -1.34
N LYS A 61 4.32 -14.70 -2.26
CA LYS A 61 4.80 -14.56 -3.64
C LYS A 61 5.72 -13.33 -3.77
N LYS A 62 6.80 -13.47 -4.55
CA LYS A 62 7.69 -12.35 -4.90
C LYS A 62 6.91 -11.26 -5.65
N GLU A 63 6.96 -10.04 -5.15
CA GLU A 63 6.34 -8.89 -5.82
C GLU A 63 7.10 -8.47 -7.08
N ASP A 64 6.33 -8.11 -8.12
CA ASP A 64 6.86 -7.46 -9.33
C ASP A 64 6.97 -5.95 -9.11
N LEU A 65 6.10 -5.39 -8.26
CA LEU A 65 6.05 -3.97 -7.93
C LEU A 65 5.78 -3.77 -6.43
N HIS A 66 6.56 -2.89 -5.81
CA HIS A 66 6.35 -2.45 -4.43
C HIS A 66 5.99 -0.96 -4.41
N ILE A 67 4.87 -0.63 -3.78
CA ILE A 67 4.38 0.74 -3.56
C ILE A 67 4.44 1.02 -2.06
N GLU A 68 5.26 1.98 -1.66
CA GLU A 68 5.40 2.42 -0.26
C GLU A 68 4.75 3.78 -0.06
N ILE A 69 3.82 3.85 0.89
CA ILE A 69 3.00 5.04 1.14
C ILE A 69 3.46 5.68 2.43
N ALA A 70 4.34 6.67 2.31
CA ALA A 70 4.96 7.32 3.48
C ALA A 70 4.23 8.57 3.97
N GLU A 71 3.26 9.12 3.21
CA GLU A 71 2.79 10.50 3.43
C GLU A 71 1.94 10.71 4.70
N VAL A 72 1.39 9.64 5.28
CA VAL A 72 0.71 9.69 6.60
C VAL A 72 1.72 9.70 7.77
N LEU A 73 3.03 9.68 7.48
CA LEU A 73 4.10 9.69 8.48
C LEU A 73 4.54 11.13 8.83
N THR A 74 3.75 11.80 9.67
CA THR A 74 4.23 12.97 10.43
C THR A 74 4.98 12.57 11.71
N SER A 75 5.17 11.28 11.98
CA SER A 75 5.86 10.79 13.19
C SER A 75 7.38 10.62 13.01
N PRO A 76 8.21 11.33 13.79
CA PRO A 76 9.67 11.21 13.75
C PRO A 76 10.21 9.80 14.07
N ALA A 77 9.44 8.97 14.81
CA ALA A 77 9.89 7.65 15.24
C ALA A 77 9.99 6.63 14.09
N LEU A 78 9.14 6.75 13.06
CA LEU A 78 9.17 5.87 11.90
C LEU A 78 10.18 6.29 10.84
N ARG A 79 10.54 7.58 10.77
CA ARG A 79 11.63 8.06 9.88
C ARG A 79 12.95 7.31 10.13
N LYS A 80 13.26 7.03 11.40
CA LYS A 80 14.49 6.29 11.78
C LYS A 80 14.51 4.83 11.32
N LYS A 81 13.34 4.20 11.19
CA LYS A 81 13.24 2.79 10.75
C LYS A 81 13.42 2.65 9.23
N PHE A 82 13.22 3.75 8.49
CA PHE A 82 13.27 3.80 7.03
C PHE A 82 14.48 4.55 6.45
N ASN A 83 15.41 5.06 7.28
CA ASN A 83 16.65 5.73 6.82
C ASN A 83 16.41 6.71 5.64
N PHE A 84 15.48 7.65 5.81
CA PHE A 84 15.43 8.84 4.95
C PHE A 84 16.52 9.83 5.35
#